data_AF-A0A2J7QVJ7-F1
#
_entry.id   AF-A0A2J7QVJ7-F1
#
_cell.length_a   1.000
_cell.length_b   1.000
_cell.length_c   1.000
_cell.angle_alpha   90.00
_cell.angle_beta   90.00
_cell.angle_gamma   90.00
#
_symmetry.space_group_name_H-M   'P 1'
#
loop_
_entity.id
_entity.type
_entity.pdbx_description
1 polymer ?
#
loop_
_entity_poly.entity_id
_entity_poly.type
_entity_poly.pdbx_seq_one_letter_code
_entity_poly.pdbx_strand_id
1 'polypeptide(L)'
;MTSRLKLTLVDHHVLSPEAEFLCSSVVEVIDHHPQDPAWLWPMQKVTLTTVGSCCTLVASEVVQRCPGLISSQVAMLLYGPIILDTACFSQTAGRTTELDLKMAMELENRGVDSTRREKLFQELLAARSDVSNLTPSQLLEKDMKITLGIPVPGLPMLVQEFVAYPDVTEALKKFCAERETNVTVLMGLLIDGDQIQRDIAVFSSAEPRIAQEVIKCLMNSTDPALQLESFEVASENHIPGLQLFRQLNAKASRKQVLPIVRCAAECIVKRCQK
;
A
#
# COMPACT_ATOMS: atom_id res chain seq x y z
N MET A 1 -10.60 22.04 32.71
CA MET A 1 -9.46 21.58 31.90
C MET A 1 -10.01 20.59 30.88
N THR A 2 -10.35 21.05 29.68
CA THR A 2 -10.86 20.14 28.62
C THR A 2 -9.68 19.33 28.10
N SER A 3 -9.73 18.01 28.24
CA SER A 3 -8.72 17.12 27.66
C SER A 3 -8.68 17.32 26.14
N ARG A 4 -7.71 18.10 25.64
CA ARG A 4 -7.40 18.14 24.20
C ARG A 4 -6.82 16.78 23.85
N LEU A 5 -7.49 16.09 22.93
CA LEU A 5 -6.99 14.86 22.30
C LEU A 5 -5.53 15.08 21.86
N LYS A 6 -4.67 14.08 22.08
CA LYS A 6 -3.30 14.05 21.58
C LYS A 6 -3.14 12.85 20.68
N LEU A 7 -2.62 13.06 19.49
CA LEU A 7 -2.44 12.02 18.47
C LEU A 7 -0.96 11.91 18.09
N THR A 8 -0.50 10.66 17.99
CA THR A 8 0.76 10.31 17.35
C THR A 8 0.42 9.58 16.06
N LEU A 9 0.90 10.08 14.93
CA LEU A 9 0.78 9.38 13.65
C LEU A 9 1.95 8.40 13.49
N VAL A 10 1.65 7.20 13.03
CA VAL A 10 2.65 6.15 12.76
C VAL A 10 2.43 5.59 11.36
N ASP A 11 3.52 5.32 10.63
CA ASP A 11 3.50 4.76 9.26
C ASP A 11 2.80 5.63 8.20
N HIS A 12 2.49 6.88 8.57
CA HIS A 12 2.03 7.94 7.69
C HIS A 12 2.25 9.30 8.36
N HIS A 13 2.45 10.33 7.55
CA HIS A 13 2.59 11.72 8.01
C HIS A 13 1.63 12.68 7.31
N VAL A 14 0.62 12.16 6.59
CA VAL A 14 -0.44 12.98 5.98
C VAL A 14 -1.76 12.41 6.46
N LEU A 15 -2.62 13.26 7.01
CA LEU A 15 -3.99 12.87 7.37
C LEU A 15 -4.82 12.66 6.10
N SER A 16 -5.73 11.70 6.13
CA SER A 16 -6.74 11.61 5.09
C SER A 16 -7.68 12.83 5.16
N PRO A 17 -8.36 13.20 4.06
CA PRO A 17 -9.31 14.31 4.06
C PRO A 17 -10.38 14.19 5.17
N GLU A 18 -10.83 12.96 5.45
CA GLU A 18 -11.83 12.68 6.48
C GLU A 18 -11.29 12.90 7.89
N ALA A 19 -9.97 12.80 8.08
CA ALA A 19 -9.29 12.96 9.37
C ALA A 19 -8.64 14.34 9.53
N GLU A 20 -8.73 15.24 8.53
CA GLU A 20 -8.06 16.54 8.53
C GLU A 20 -8.44 17.41 9.75
N PHE A 21 -9.68 17.28 10.23
CA PHE A 21 -10.16 17.97 11.43
C PHE A 21 -9.37 17.62 12.71
N LEU A 22 -8.61 16.53 12.70
CA LEU A 22 -7.74 16.10 13.80
C LEU A 22 -6.35 16.75 13.76
N CYS A 23 -6.01 17.52 12.73
CA CYS A 23 -4.68 18.11 12.51
C CYS A 23 -4.15 18.85 13.75
N SER A 24 -4.98 19.66 14.41
CA SER A 24 -4.57 20.39 15.62
C SER A 24 -4.30 19.51 16.85
N SER A 25 -4.68 18.23 16.80
CA SER A 25 -4.47 17.26 17.88
C SER A 25 -3.19 16.43 17.69
N VAL A 26 -2.56 16.50 16.52
CA VAL A 26 -1.32 15.78 16.22
C VAL A 26 -0.15 16.45 16.93
N VAL A 27 0.51 15.69 17.81
CA VAL A 27 1.65 16.14 18.61
C VAL A 27 2.97 15.48 18.18
N GLU A 28 2.88 14.34 17.50
CA GLU A 28 4.04 13.55 17.09
C GLU A 28 3.76 12.76 15.81
N VAL A 29 4.80 12.58 15.00
CA VAL A 29 4.77 11.78 13.76
C VAL A 29 6.00 10.88 13.72
N ILE A 30 5.80 9.59 13.46
CA ILE A 30 6.87 8.59 13.26
C ILE A 30 6.58 7.87 11.95
N ASP A 31 7.39 8.11 10.92
CA ASP A 31 7.13 7.55 9.60
C ASP A 31 8.44 7.30 8.84
N HIS A 32 8.41 6.34 7.92
CA HIS A 32 9.54 5.92 7.11
C HIS A 32 9.37 6.22 5.60
N HIS A 33 8.23 6.81 5.21
CA HIS A 33 7.97 7.24 3.85
C HIS A 33 8.76 8.51 3.48
N PRO A 34 9.08 8.74 2.18
CA PRO A 34 9.56 10.03 1.72
C PRO A 34 8.59 11.14 2.08
N GLN A 35 9.11 12.34 2.34
CA GLN A 35 8.29 13.49 2.71
C GLN A 35 7.30 13.84 1.58
N ASP A 36 6.01 13.84 1.91
CA ASP A 36 4.93 14.27 1.02
C ASP A 36 4.87 15.81 0.99
N PRO A 37 4.70 16.44 -0.20
CA PRO A 37 4.50 17.89 -0.30
C PRO A 37 3.31 18.44 0.50
N ALA A 38 2.29 17.62 0.79
CA ALA A 38 1.14 17.96 1.61
C ALA A 38 1.44 17.96 3.12
N TRP A 39 2.71 17.92 3.52
CA TRP A 39 3.19 17.99 4.90
C TRP A 39 2.69 19.23 5.66
N LEU A 40 2.16 19.02 6.87
CA LEU A 40 1.54 20.09 7.68
C LEU A 40 2.21 20.33 9.05
N TRP A 41 3.36 19.72 9.36
CA TRP A 41 3.88 19.64 10.75
C TRP A 41 5.10 20.53 11.04
N PRO A 42 4.99 21.86 11.15
CA PRO A 42 6.14 22.72 11.44
C PRO A 42 6.52 22.74 12.94
N MET A 43 5.65 22.31 13.86
CA MET A 43 5.87 22.48 15.32
C MET A 43 5.78 21.19 16.14
N GLN A 44 5.60 20.03 15.50
CA GLN A 44 5.45 18.74 16.15
C GLN A 44 6.80 18.01 16.25
N LYS A 45 6.91 17.04 17.17
CA LYS A 45 8.02 16.09 17.14
C LYS A 45 7.85 15.19 15.93
N VAL A 46 8.84 15.19 15.04
CA VAL A 46 8.79 14.46 13.79
C VAL A 46 10.02 13.56 13.68
N THR A 47 9.78 12.27 13.51
CA THR A 47 10.78 11.27 13.13
C THR A 47 10.41 10.77 11.74
N LEU A 48 10.99 11.38 10.71
CA LEU A 48 10.86 10.96 9.32
C LEU A 48 12.20 10.43 8.84
N THR A 49 12.35 9.10 8.75
CA THR A 49 13.64 8.48 8.42
C THR A 49 13.44 7.24 7.58
N THR A 50 14.11 7.18 6.43
CA THR A 50 14.07 6.02 5.54
C THR A 50 14.67 4.79 6.22
N VAL A 51 13.82 3.84 6.55
CA VAL A 51 14.16 2.50 7.05
C VAL A 51 13.26 1.46 6.40
N GLY A 52 13.58 0.18 6.54
CA GLY A 52 12.80 -0.91 5.96
C GLY A 52 11.38 -1.01 6.51
N SER A 53 11.17 -0.74 7.80
CA SER A 53 9.85 -0.78 8.45
C SER A 53 9.63 0.39 9.41
N CYS A 54 8.42 0.95 9.46
CA CYS A 54 8.07 1.93 10.48
C CYS A 54 8.16 1.32 11.90
N CYS A 55 7.99 0.00 12.06
CA CYS A 55 8.17 -0.68 13.34
C CYS A 55 9.61 -0.58 13.88
N THR A 56 10.61 -0.41 13.01
CA THR A 56 12.00 -0.11 13.40
C THR A 56 12.09 1.23 14.14
N LEU A 57 11.42 2.27 13.63
CA LEU A 57 11.41 3.59 14.27
C LEU A 57 10.65 3.56 15.60
N VAL A 58 9.50 2.87 15.63
CA VAL A 58 8.72 2.68 16.86
C VAL A 58 9.54 1.92 17.91
N ALA A 59 10.21 0.82 17.53
CA ALA A 59 11.09 0.08 18.44
C ALA A 59 12.20 0.98 19.00
N SER A 60 12.87 1.76 18.15
CA SER A 60 13.91 2.71 18.56
C SER A 60 13.41 3.74 19.58
N GLU A 61 12.22 4.31 19.35
CA GLU A 61 11.61 5.28 20.26
C GLU A 61 11.22 4.66 21.61
N VAL A 62 10.66 3.44 21.60
CA VAL A 62 10.31 2.74 22.84
C VAL A 62 11.56 2.36 23.63
N VAL A 63 12.61 1.87 22.98
CA VAL A 63 13.91 1.55 23.63
C VAL A 63 14.51 2.78 24.29
N GLN A 64 14.44 3.95 23.65
CA GLN A 64 15.01 5.18 24.18
C GLN A 64 14.18 5.78 25.33
N ARG A 65 12.85 5.75 25.23
CA ARG A 65 11.97 6.45 26.17
C ARG A 65 11.46 5.57 27.31
N CYS A 66 11.15 4.31 27.02
CA CYS A 66 10.49 3.40 27.95
C CYS A 66 10.85 1.92 27.64
N PRO A 67 12.13 1.53 27.80
CA PRO A 67 12.59 0.18 27.42
C PRO A 67 11.88 -0.94 28.20
N GLY A 68 11.35 -0.64 29.39
CA GLY A 68 10.56 -1.59 30.19
C GLY A 68 9.21 -1.99 29.56
N LEU A 69 8.72 -1.27 28.55
CA LEU A 69 7.50 -1.61 27.83
C LEU A 69 7.67 -2.80 26.89
N ILE A 70 8.91 -3.09 26.48
CA ILE A 70 9.22 -4.17 25.54
C ILE A 70 9.26 -5.50 26.30
N SER A 71 8.08 -6.08 26.53
CA SER A 71 7.93 -7.49 26.88
C SER A 71 8.27 -8.38 25.68
N SER A 72 8.45 -9.68 25.90
CA SER A 72 8.68 -10.64 24.80
C SER A 72 7.54 -10.61 23.75
N GLN A 73 6.30 -10.40 24.19
CA GLN A 73 5.15 -10.27 23.30
C GLN A 73 5.22 -8.99 22.45
N VAL A 74 5.51 -7.84 23.07
CA VAL A 74 5.68 -6.57 22.34
C VAL A 74 6.88 -6.65 21.41
N ALA A 75 7.96 -7.32 21.83
CA ALA A 75 9.13 -7.55 21.01
C ALA A 75 8.77 -8.33 19.74
N MET A 76 8.00 -9.42 19.87
CA MET A 76 7.53 -10.21 18.74
C MET A 76 6.61 -9.41 17.80
N LEU A 77 5.71 -8.59 18.35
CA LEU A 77 4.81 -7.75 17.56
C LEU A 77 5.54 -6.67 16.74
N LEU A 78 6.64 -6.12 17.27
CA LEU A 78 7.50 -5.18 16.53
C LEU A 78 8.40 -5.92 15.53
N TYR A 79 8.92 -7.10 15.91
CA TYR A 79 9.87 -7.86 15.11
C TYR A 79 9.23 -8.43 13.83
N GLY A 80 8.00 -8.96 13.91
CA GLY A 80 7.31 -9.53 12.76
C GLY A 80 7.24 -8.60 11.54
N PRO A 81 6.70 -7.37 11.65
CA PRO A 81 6.71 -6.38 10.58
C PRO A 81 8.11 -6.01 10.09
N ILE A 82 9.09 -5.85 10.98
CA ILE A 82 10.49 -5.58 10.59
C ILE A 82 10.99 -6.69 9.66
N ILE A 83 10.79 -7.95 10.02
CA ILE A 83 11.18 -9.10 9.20
C ILE A 83 10.41 -9.13 7.88
N LEU A 84 9.09 -8.87 7.91
CA LEU A 84 8.26 -8.92 6.71
C LEU A 84 8.60 -7.80 5.70
N ASP A 85 8.75 -6.58 6.17
CA ASP A 85 8.96 -5.39 5.32
C ASP A 85 10.36 -5.35 4.72
N THR A 86 11.37 -5.80 5.48
CA THR A 86 12.77 -5.94 5.04
C THR A 86 13.03 -7.20 4.21
N ALA A 87 11.99 -8.01 3.95
CA ALA A 87 12.10 -9.29 3.27
C ALA A 87 13.16 -10.21 3.90
N CYS A 88 13.07 -10.42 5.22
CA CYS A 88 14.02 -11.19 6.03
C CYS A 88 15.48 -10.70 5.85
N PHE A 89 15.68 -9.39 5.81
CA PHE A 89 16.97 -8.75 5.58
C PHE A 89 17.64 -9.08 4.24
N SER A 90 16.87 -9.46 3.22
CA SER A 90 17.38 -9.80 1.90
C SER A 90 18.18 -8.64 1.28
N GLN A 91 19.44 -8.92 0.94
CA GLN A 91 20.29 -7.97 0.21
C GLN A 91 19.79 -7.70 -1.21
N THR A 92 19.19 -8.71 -1.85
CA THR A 92 18.64 -8.56 -3.21
C THR A 92 17.39 -7.68 -3.22
N ALA A 93 16.60 -7.71 -2.15
CA ALA A 93 15.45 -6.82 -1.98
C ALA A 93 15.87 -5.37 -1.72
N GLY A 94 17.04 -5.15 -1.09
CA GLY A 94 17.64 -3.82 -0.91
C GLY A 94 16.84 -2.87 -0.01
N ARG A 95 16.05 -3.42 0.93
CA ARG A 95 15.16 -2.63 1.81
C ARG A 95 15.70 -2.39 3.21
N THR A 96 16.70 -3.16 3.61
CA THR A 96 17.24 -3.19 4.97
C THR A 96 18.20 -2.05 5.22
N THR A 97 18.07 -1.40 6.36
CA THR A 97 19.05 -0.43 6.87
C THR A 97 19.77 -0.96 8.12
N GLU A 98 20.85 -0.29 8.51
CA GLU A 98 21.57 -0.61 9.75
C GLU A 98 20.67 -0.49 10.99
N LEU A 99 19.72 0.46 10.98
CA LEU A 99 18.80 0.64 12.10
C LEU A 99 17.81 -0.52 12.21
N ASP A 100 17.35 -1.07 11.08
CA ASP A 100 16.49 -2.27 11.07
C ASP A 100 17.20 -3.45 11.73
N LEU A 101 18.46 -3.69 11.35
CA LEU A 101 19.29 -4.76 11.93
C LEU A 101 19.53 -4.55 13.42
N LYS A 102 19.84 -3.31 13.82
CA LYS A 102 20.08 -2.96 15.22
C LYS A 102 18.84 -3.18 16.09
N MET A 103 17.67 -2.74 15.61
CA MET A 103 16.42 -2.90 16.37
C MET A 103 15.96 -4.36 16.38
N ALA A 104 16.13 -5.10 15.29
CA ALA A 104 15.88 -6.53 15.29
C ALA A 104 16.72 -7.27 16.35
N MET A 105 18.01 -6.98 16.43
CA MET A 105 18.90 -7.57 17.45
C MET A 105 18.49 -7.18 18.88
N GLU A 106 18.06 -5.94 19.11
CA GLU A 106 17.53 -5.52 20.40
C GLU A 106 16.26 -6.31 20.78
N LEU A 107 15.34 -6.54 19.83
CA LEU A 107 14.12 -7.31 20.07
C LEU A 107 14.41 -8.81 20.31
N GLU A 108 15.43 -9.36 19.63
CA GLU A 108 15.95 -10.71 19.89
C GLU A 108 16.48 -10.84 21.32
N ASN A 109 17.27 -9.87 21.79
CA ASN A 109 17.76 -9.81 23.17
C ASN A 109 16.63 -9.68 24.21
N ARG A 110 15.42 -9.28 23.79
CA ARG A 110 14.20 -9.15 24.63
C ARG A 110 13.35 -10.42 24.62
N GLY A 111 13.83 -11.51 24.03
CA GLY A 111 13.19 -12.83 24.08
C GLY A 111 12.54 -13.29 22.78
N VAL A 112 12.82 -12.63 21.65
CA VAL A 112 12.45 -13.16 20.32
C VAL A 112 13.50 -14.19 19.87
N ASP A 113 13.04 -15.37 19.45
CA ASP A 113 13.89 -16.45 18.97
C ASP A 113 14.39 -16.18 17.54
N SER A 114 15.64 -15.70 17.43
CA SER A 114 16.27 -15.39 16.15
C SER A 114 16.49 -16.62 15.26
N THR A 115 16.56 -17.83 15.82
CA THR A 115 16.76 -19.06 15.04
C THR A 115 15.56 -19.40 14.16
N ARG A 116 14.39 -18.83 14.46
CA ARG A 116 13.14 -19.02 13.72
C ARG A 116 12.84 -17.91 12.73
N ARG A 117 13.74 -16.95 12.51
CA ARG A 117 13.50 -15.76 11.66
C ARG A 117 12.96 -16.12 10.26
N GLU A 118 13.62 -17.04 9.57
CA GLU A 118 13.21 -17.44 8.21
C GLU A 118 11.83 -18.12 8.23
N LYS A 119 11.60 -19.02 9.20
CA LYS A 119 10.31 -19.67 9.37
C LYS A 119 9.20 -18.65 9.64
N LEU A 120 9.45 -17.68 10.51
CA LEU A 120 8.51 -16.59 10.80
C LEU A 120 8.22 -15.78 9.53
N PHE A 121 9.24 -15.44 8.74
CA PHE A 121 9.06 -14.73 7.49
C PHE A 121 8.14 -15.49 6.53
N GLN A 122 8.37 -16.79 6.33
CA GLN A 122 7.53 -17.62 5.48
C GLN A 122 6.09 -17.76 6.01
N GLU A 123 5.91 -17.91 7.32
CA GLU A 123 4.59 -17.95 7.97
C GLU A 123 3.83 -16.63 7.77
N LEU A 124 4.50 -15.49 7.94
CA LEU A 124 3.91 -14.15 7.73
C LEU A 124 3.59 -13.91 6.25
N LEU A 125 4.48 -14.31 5.34
CA LEU A 125 4.23 -14.23 3.90
C LEU A 125 3.00 -15.04 3.52
N ALA A 126 2.93 -16.31 3.94
CA ALA A 126 1.82 -17.21 3.67
C ALA A 126 0.50 -16.64 4.21
N ALA A 127 0.49 -16.16 5.45
CA ALA A 127 -0.68 -15.53 6.05
C ALA A 127 -1.10 -14.23 5.34
N ARG A 128 -0.15 -13.43 4.87
CA ARG A 128 -0.44 -12.19 4.12
C ARG A 128 -1.09 -12.50 2.77
N SER A 129 -0.58 -13.51 2.07
CA SER A 129 -1.07 -13.95 0.75
C SER A 129 -2.35 -14.77 0.82
N ASP A 130 -2.66 -15.40 1.95
CA ASP A 130 -3.91 -16.14 2.09
C ASP A 130 -5.11 -15.19 2.07
N VAL A 131 -5.87 -15.30 0.99
CA VAL A 131 -7.13 -14.60 0.77
C VAL A 131 -8.26 -15.55 0.35
N SER A 132 -8.06 -16.84 0.56
CA SER A 132 -9.00 -17.89 0.15
C SER A 132 -10.41 -17.71 0.73
N ASN A 133 -10.53 -17.04 1.88
CA ASN A 133 -11.80 -16.78 2.57
C ASN A 133 -12.36 -15.37 2.33
N LEU A 134 -11.76 -14.57 1.43
CA LEU A 134 -12.22 -13.21 1.16
C LEU A 134 -13.12 -13.18 -0.08
N THR A 135 -14.24 -12.47 0.05
CA THR A 135 -15.11 -12.12 -1.09
C THR A 135 -14.44 -11.10 -2.00
N PRO A 136 -14.86 -10.96 -3.27
CA PRO A 136 -14.35 -9.93 -4.17
C PRO A 136 -14.43 -8.52 -3.58
N SER A 137 -15.53 -8.18 -2.89
CA SER A 137 -15.66 -6.88 -2.21
C SER A 137 -14.61 -6.69 -1.12
N GLN A 138 -14.35 -7.71 -0.29
CA GLN A 138 -13.32 -7.63 0.75
C GLN A 138 -11.91 -7.57 0.16
N LEU A 139 -11.66 -8.25 -0.97
CA LEU A 139 -10.39 -8.16 -1.70
C LEU A 139 -10.10 -6.73 -2.19
N LEU A 140 -11.13 -6.03 -2.68
CA LEU A 140 -11.02 -4.63 -3.11
C LEU A 140 -10.69 -3.68 -1.94
N GLU A 141 -11.08 -4.04 -0.71
CA GLU A 141 -10.88 -3.20 0.48
C GLU A 141 -9.58 -3.52 1.25
N LYS A 142 -9.15 -4.79 1.26
CA LYS A 142 -8.07 -5.31 2.12
C LYS A 142 -6.80 -4.45 2.09
N ASP A 143 -6.35 -4.07 0.90
CA ASP A 143 -5.21 -3.17 0.72
C ASP A 143 -5.53 -2.15 -0.36
N MET A 144 -6.32 -1.13 0.00
CA MET A 144 -6.72 -0.06 -0.90
C MET A 144 -6.02 1.26 -0.54
N LYS A 145 -5.63 2.03 -1.56
CA LYS A 145 -5.28 3.45 -1.42
C LYS A 145 -6.22 4.28 -2.28
N ILE A 146 -6.41 5.55 -1.93
CA ILE A 146 -7.22 6.50 -2.72
C ILE A 146 -6.33 7.68 -3.10
N THR A 147 -6.42 8.13 -4.35
CA THR A 147 -5.77 9.36 -4.81
C THR A 147 -6.75 10.18 -5.65
N LEU A 148 -7.02 11.42 -5.22
CA LEU A 148 -8.02 12.31 -5.85
C LEU A 148 -9.36 11.62 -6.15
N GLY A 149 -9.89 10.86 -5.18
CA GLY A 149 -11.17 10.14 -5.32
C GLY A 149 -11.12 8.89 -6.20
N ILE A 150 -9.96 8.51 -6.74
CA ILE A 150 -9.77 7.26 -7.49
C ILE A 150 -9.19 6.19 -6.56
N PRO A 151 -9.94 5.11 -6.26
CA PRO A 151 -9.41 3.97 -5.53
C PRO A 151 -8.40 3.18 -6.36
N VAL A 152 -7.37 2.67 -5.66
CA VAL A 152 -6.33 1.81 -6.21
C VAL A 152 -6.13 0.56 -5.33
N PRO A 153 -7.04 -0.43 -5.39
CA PRO A 153 -6.88 -1.72 -4.71
C PRO A 153 -5.62 -2.47 -5.15
N GLY A 154 -4.85 -2.96 -4.18
CA GLY A 154 -3.76 -3.89 -4.38
C GLY A 154 -4.23 -5.32 -4.06
N LEU A 155 -4.17 -6.20 -5.05
CA LEU A 155 -4.60 -7.59 -4.94
C LEU A 155 -3.38 -8.50 -4.74
N PRO A 156 -3.47 -9.50 -3.84
CA PRO A 156 -2.40 -10.48 -3.63
C PRO A 156 -2.45 -11.63 -4.67
N MET A 157 -2.98 -11.34 -5.84
CA MET A 157 -3.11 -12.20 -7.01
C MET A 157 -3.10 -11.31 -8.25
N LEU A 158 -2.96 -11.89 -9.43
CA LEU A 158 -3.14 -11.14 -10.67
C LEU A 158 -4.61 -10.73 -10.84
N VAL A 159 -4.85 -9.55 -11.40
CA VAL A 159 -6.20 -9.09 -11.73
C VAL A 159 -6.87 -10.07 -12.70
N GLN A 160 -6.11 -10.70 -13.61
CA GLN A 160 -6.65 -11.76 -14.49
C GLN A 160 -7.27 -12.94 -13.71
N GLU A 161 -6.76 -13.25 -12.51
CA GLU A 161 -7.30 -14.30 -11.65
C GLU A 161 -8.49 -13.78 -10.84
N PHE A 162 -8.41 -12.53 -10.39
CA PHE A 162 -9.51 -11.87 -9.68
C PHE A 162 -10.79 -11.77 -10.52
N VAL A 163 -10.68 -11.46 -11.81
CA VAL A 163 -11.87 -11.37 -12.69
C VAL A 163 -12.56 -12.70 -12.95
N ALA A 164 -11.94 -13.82 -12.58
CA ALA A 164 -12.56 -15.14 -12.65
C ALA A 164 -13.43 -15.45 -11.41
N TYR A 165 -13.43 -14.60 -10.39
CA TYR A 165 -14.27 -14.82 -9.20
C TYR A 165 -15.75 -14.63 -9.53
N PRO A 166 -16.64 -15.46 -8.94
CA PRO A 166 -18.08 -15.21 -9.00
C PRO A 166 -18.43 -13.81 -8.51
N ASP A 167 -19.42 -13.19 -9.14
CA ASP A 167 -19.98 -11.88 -8.76
C ASP A 167 -19.00 -10.68 -8.78
N VAL A 168 -17.79 -10.85 -9.31
CA VAL A 168 -16.76 -9.78 -9.37
C VAL A 168 -17.25 -8.50 -10.06
N THR A 169 -18.09 -8.65 -11.10
CA THR A 169 -18.66 -7.50 -11.82
C THR A 169 -19.57 -6.68 -10.90
N GLU A 170 -20.39 -7.34 -10.08
CA GLU A 170 -21.28 -6.67 -9.15
C GLU A 170 -20.50 -6.05 -7.99
N ALA A 171 -19.47 -6.77 -7.50
CA ALA A 171 -18.56 -6.25 -6.48
C ALA A 171 -17.86 -4.96 -6.94
N LEU A 172 -17.35 -4.91 -8.18
CA LEU A 172 -16.72 -3.71 -8.74
C LEU A 172 -17.68 -2.54 -8.87
N LYS A 173 -18.91 -2.78 -9.36
CA LYS A 173 -19.95 -1.75 -9.47
C LYS A 173 -20.34 -1.20 -8.10
N LYS A 174 -20.63 -2.09 -7.14
CA LYS A 174 -20.96 -1.74 -5.77
C LYS A 174 -19.84 -0.94 -5.11
N PHE A 175 -18.61 -1.41 -5.23
CA PHE A 175 -17.42 -0.76 -4.68
C PHE A 175 -17.24 0.68 -5.17
N CYS A 176 -17.47 0.91 -6.47
CA CYS A 176 -17.45 2.25 -7.08
C CYS A 176 -18.61 3.12 -6.56
N ALA A 177 -19.83 2.58 -6.52
CA ALA A 177 -21.02 3.30 -6.05
C ALA A 177 -20.91 3.74 -4.58
N GLU A 178 -20.44 2.88 -3.69
CA GLU A 178 -20.23 3.18 -2.26
C GLU A 178 -19.19 4.28 -2.01
N ARG A 179 -18.33 4.56 -3.00
CA ARG A 179 -17.27 5.58 -2.93
C ARG A 179 -17.57 6.79 -3.81
N GLU A 180 -18.78 6.89 -4.35
CA GLU A 180 -19.22 7.99 -5.20
C GLU A 180 -18.26 8.25 -6.38
N THR A 181 -17.70 7.17 -6.94
CA THR A 181 -16.75 7.23 -8.06
C THR A 181 -17.19 6.29 -9.17
N ASN A 182 -16.75 6.59 -10.40
CA ASN A 182 -17.04 5.77 -11.57
C ASN A 182 -15.82 5.01 -12.09
N VAL A 183 -14.67 5.12 -11.42
CA VAL A 183 -13.41 4.54 -11.87
C VAL A 183 -12.64 3.94 -10.70
N THR A 184 -11.97 2.81 -10.94
CA THR A 184 -10.98 2.24 -10.03
C THR A 184 -9.82 1.63 -10.81
N VAL A 185 -8.62 1.65 -10.23
CA VAL A 185 -7.42 1.04 -10.80
C VAL A 185 -7.01 -0.16 -9.94
N LEU A 186 -7.13 -1.36 -10.48
CA LEU A 186 -6.73 -2.58 -9.79
C LEU A 186 -5.27 -2.88 -10.09
N MET A 187 -4.49 -3.24 -9.07
CA MET A 187 -3.11 -3.69 -9.24
C MET A 187 -2.95 -5.10 -8.69
N GLY A 188 -2.57 -6.04 -9.55
CA GLY A 188 -2.27 -7.41 -9.16
C GLY A 188 -0.78 -7.62 -8.88
N LEU A 189 -0.50 -8.59 -8.01
CA LEU A 189 0.84 -9.04 -7.68
C LEU A 189 0.80 -10.54 -7.43
N LEU A 190 1.58 -11.29 -8.21
CA LEU A 190 1.88 -12.68 -7.95
C LEU A 190 3.39 -12.82 -7.70
N ILE A 191 3.73 -13.51 -6.61
CA ILE A 191 5.10 -13.86 -6.26
C ILE A 191 5.17 -15.39 -6.28
N ASP A 192 5.94 -15.94 -7.20
CA ASP A 192 6.20 -17.37 -7.31
C ASP A 192 7.71 -17.61 -7.28
N GLY A 193 8.21 -18.01 -6.10
CA GLY A 193 9.64 -18.03 -5.82
C GLY A 193 10.28 -16.65 -6.05
N ASP A 194 11.28 -16.60 -6.94
CA ASP A 194 11.97 -15.36 -7.32
C ASP A 194 11.27 -14.58 -8.44
N GLN A 195 10.20 -15.12 -9.04
CA GLN A 195 9.48 -14.47 -10.12
C GLN A 195 8.38 -13.56 -9.56
N ILE A 196 8.41 -12.30 -10.00
CA ILE A 196 7.40 -11.30 -9.65
C ILE A 196 6.63 -10.95 -10.92
N GLN A 197 5.32 -11.18 -10.89
CA GLN A 197 4.41 -10.80 -11.97
C GLN A 197 3.44 -9.72 -11.47
N ARG A 198 3.11 -8.79 -12.38
CA ARG A 198 2.15 -7.71 -12.13
C ARG A 198 1.25 -7.52 -13.34
N ASP A 199 0.02 -7.19 -13.06
CA ASP A 199 -0.93 -6.66 -14.02
C ASP A 199 -1.68 -5.47 -13.40
N ILE A 200 -2.22 -4.62 -14.27
CA ILE A 200 -3.01 -3.46 -13.90
C ILE A 200 -4.29 -3.53 -14.70
N ALA A 201 -5.43 -3.29 -14.05
CA ALA A 201 -6.67 -3.03 -14.75
C ALA A 201 -7.23 -1.65 -14.40
N VAL A 202 -7.92 -1.04 -15.35
CA VAL A 202 -8.73 0.14 -15.13
C VAL A 202 -10.17 -0.24 -15.40
N PHE A 203 -11.02 -0.13 -14.37
CA PHE A 203 -12.45 -0.38 -14.46
C PHE A 203 -13.22 0.94 -14.44
N SER A 204 -14.26 1.01 -15.27
CA SER A 204 -15.21 2.12 -15.32
C SER A 204 -16.63 1.58 -15.18
N SER A 205 -17.35 1.98 -14.12
CA SER A 205 -18.77 1.65 -13.93
C SER A 205 -19.70 2.51 -14.78
N ALA A 206 -19.28 3.75 -15.08
CA ALA A 206 -19.95 4.72 -15.94
C ALA A 206 -18.92 5.72 -16.50
N GLU A 207 -19.25 6.41 -17.59
CA GLU A 207 -18.43 7.44 -18.25
C GLU A 207 -16.93 7.08 -18.46
N PRO A 208 -16.55 6.56 -19.64
CA PRO A 208 -15.20 6.06 -19.86
C PRO A 208 -14.12 7.16 -19.93
N ARG A 209 -14.46 8.45 -19.83
CA ARG A 209 -13.50 9.56 -20.02
C ARG A 209 -12.38 9.54 -19.00
N ILE A 210 -12.73 9.37 -17.71
CA ILE A 210 -11.73 9.34 -16.64
C ILE A 210 -10.85 8.11 -16.78
N ALA A 211 -11.46 6.94 -16.98
CA ALA A 211 -10.73 5.70 -17.21
C ALA A 211 -9.79 5.79 -18.42
N GLN A 212 -10.21 6.40 -19.54
CA GLN A 212 -9.40 6.58 -20.74
C GLN A 212 -8.19 7.48 -20.51
N GLU A 213 -8.34 8.60 -19.79
CA GLU A 213 -7.18 9.46 -19.47
C GLU A 213 -6.23 8.75 -18.48
N VAL A 214 -6.77 8.02 -17.49
CA VAL A 214 -5.96 7.19 -16.58
C VAL A 214 -5.15 6.16 -17.36
N ILE A 215 -5.79 5.39 -18.25
CA ILE A 215 -5.11 4.41 -19.12
C ILE A 215 -4.03 5.11 -19.95
N LYS A 216 -4.36 6.25 -20.57
CA LYS A 216 -3.40 7.01 -21.37
C LYS A 216 -2.18 7.45 -20.56
N CYS A 217 -2.36 7.97 -19.35
CA CYS A 217 -1.27 8.37 -18.47
C CYS A 217 -0.41 7.16 -18.04
N LEU A 218 -1.05 6.04 -17.69
CA LEU A 218 -0.35 4.81 -17.32
C LEU A 218 0.50 4.26 -18.47
N MET A 219 -0.07 4.19 -19.67
CA MET A 219 0.62 3.71 -20.88
C MET A 219 1.80 4.61 -21.29
N ASN A 220 1.68 5.93 -21.08
CA ASN A 220 2.69 6.91 -21.49
C ASN A 220 3.66 7.32 -20.37
N SER A 221 3.56 6.73 -19.17
CA SER A 221 4.49 7.04 -18.09
C SER A 221 5.91 6.68 -18.49
N THR A 222 6.87 7.57 -18.24
CA THR A 222 8.30 7.37 -18.51
C THR A 222 9.14 7.28 -17.24
N ASP A 223 8.63 7.75 -16.10
CA ASP A 223 9.32 7.72 -14.81
C ASP A 223 8.38 7.30 -13.66
N PRO A 224 8.33 6.00 -13.32
CA PRO A 224 8.93 4.90 -14.09
C PRO A 224 8.11 4.58 -15.34
N ALA A 225 8.77 4.06 -16.36
CA ALA A 225 8.08 3.39 -17.46
C ALA A 225 7.42 2.10 -16.97
N LEU A 226 6.09 2.01 -17.04
CA LEU A 226 5.34 0.84 -16.57
C LEU A 226 5.43 -0.34 -17.55
N GLN A 227 5.70 -0.05 -18.83
CA GLN A 227 5.78 -1.05 -19.91
C GLN A 227 4.52 -1.92 -19.97
N LEU A 228 3.38 -1.26 -20.14
CA LEU A 228 2.07 -1.92 -20.16
C LEU A 228 1.77 -2.51 -21.53
N GLU A 229 1.33 -3.76 -21.53
CA GLU A 229 0.84 -4.46 -22.73
C GLU A 229 -0.61 -4.88 -22.52
N SER A 230 -1.50 -4.52 -23.45
CA SER A 230 -2.90 -4.92 -23.39
C SER A 230 -3.02 -6.43 -23.35
N PHE A 231 -3.91 -6.93 -22.49
CA PHE A 231 -4.17 -8.34 -22.33
C PHE A 231 -5.67 -8.60 -22.32
N GLU A 232 -6.13 -9.45 -23.25
CA GLU A 232 -7.51 -9.88 -23.29
C GLU A 232 -7.72 -11.09 -22.37
N VAL A 233 -8.67 -10.96 -21.45
CA VAL A 233 -9.16 -12.08 -20.65
C VAL A 233 -10.08 -12.97 -21.48
N ALA A 234 -10.15 -14.25 -21.11
CA ALA A 234 -11.06 -15.20 -21.73
C ALA A 234 -12.49 -14.64 -21.74
N SER A 235 -13.26 -14.90 -22.81
CA SER A 235 -14.57 -14.29 -23.03
C SER A 235 -15.58 -14.52 -21.88
N GLU A 236 -15.46 -15.63 -21.17
CA GLU A 236 -16.26 -15.97 -19.98
C GLU A 236 -15.97 -15.10 -18.76
N ASN A 237 -14.78 -14.51 -18.68
CA ASN A 237 -14.33 -13.61 -17.60
C ASN A 237 -14.34 -12.14 -18.06
N HIS A 238 -14.97 -11.83 -19.20
CA HIS A 238 -15.04 -10.47 -19.69
C HIS A 238 -15.92 -9.61 -18.78
N ILE A 239 -15.35 -8.52 -18.27
CA ILE A 239 -16.06 -7.53 -17.47
C ILE A 239 -16.25 -6.26 -18.31
N PRO A 240 -17.50 -5.89 -18.65
CA PRO A 240 -17.76 -4.64 -19.37
C PRO A 240 -17.19 -3.43 -18.62
N GLY A 241 -16.43 -2.59 -19.33
CA GLY A 241 -15.80 -1.40 -18.76
C GLY A 241 -14.46 -1.64 -18.07
N LEU A 242 -13.96 -2.88 -18.03
CA LEU A 242 -12.61 -3.21 -17.55
C LEU A 242 -11.63 -3.36 -18.71
N GLN A 243 -10.47 -2.69 -18.61
CA GLN A 243 -9.33 -2.91 -19.50
C GLN A 243 -8.14 -3.39 -18.68
N LEU A 244 -7.52 -4.49 -19.11
CA LEU A 244 -6.46 -5.19 -18.39
C LEU A 244 -5.14 -5.11 -19.17
N PHE A 245 -4.05 -4.92 -18.44
CA PHE A 245 -2.71 -4.76 -18.96
C PHE A 245 -1.72 -5.60 -18.16
N ARG A 246 -0.85 -6.35 -18.83
CA ARG A 246 0.36 -6.89 -18.21
C ARG A 246 1.32 -5.76 -17.96
N GLN A 247 1.97 -5.76 -16.79
CA GLN A 247 2.95 -4.75 -16.42
C GLN A 247 4.34 -5.36 -16.43
N LEU A 248 5.09 -5.15 -17.52
CA LEU A 248 6.41 -5.77 -17.70
C LEU A 248 7.46 -5.20 -16.73
N ASN A 249 7.33 -3.93 -16.33
CA ASN A 249 8.14 -3.39 -15.24
C ASN A 249 7.59 -3.84 -13.87
N ALA A 250 7.91 -5.08 -13.48
CA ALA A 250 7.47 -5.68 -12.21
C ALA A 250 8.03 -4.96 -10.96
N LYS A 251 9.06 -4.12 -11.11
CA LYS A 251 9.60 -3.31 -10.01
C LYS A 251 8.72 -2.11 -9.69
N ALA A 252 7.93 -1.62 -10.66
CA ALA A 252 7.04 -0.50 -10.43
C ALA A 252 5.84 -0.94 -9.56
N SER A 253 5.80 -0.48 -8.32
CA SER A 253 4.74 -0.80 -7.36
C SER A 253 3.64 0.26 -7.34
N ARG A 254 2.60 0.04 -6.53
CA ARG A 254 1.55 1.05 -6.29
C ARG A 254 2.10 2.41 -5.86
N LYS A 255 3.24 2.45 -5.14
CA LYS A 255 3.90 3.72 -4.76
C LYS A 255 4.29 4.56 -5.98
N GLN A 256 4.61 3.94 -7.11
CA GLN A 256 4.92 4.62 -8.37
C GLN A 256 3.69 4.83 -9.25
N VAL A 257 2.66 3.98 -9.14
CA VAL A 257 1.41 4.12 -9.92
C VAL A 257 0.50 5.22 -9.36
N LEU A 258 0.44 5.40 -8.03
CA LEU A 258 -0.43 6.40 -7.40
C LEU A 258 -0.20 7.84 -7.93
N PRO A 259 1.04 8.34 -8.07
CA PRO A 259 1.30 9.65 -8.68
C PRO A 259 0.83 9.77 -10.13
N ILE A 260 0.91 8.69 -10.93
CA ILE A 260 0.48 8.69 -12.33
C ILE A 260 -1.06 8.81 -12.41
N VAL A 261 -1.77 8.03 -11.59
CA VAL A 261 -3.24 8.10 -11.48
C VAL A 261 -3.69 9.48 -10.98
N ARG A 262 -2.96 10.06 -10.01
CA ARG A 262 -3.20 11.42 -9.54
C ARG A 262 -3.10 12.44 -10.68
N CYS A 263 -2.02 12.39 -11.45
CA CYS A 263 -1.79 13.30 -12.58
C CYS A 263 -2.92 13.23 -13.62
N ALA A 264 -3.41 12.02 -13.92
CA ALA A 264 -4.55 11.82 -14.82
C ALA A 264 -5.83 12.50 -14.30
N ALA A 265 -6.14 12.32 -13.01
CA ALA A 265 -7.31 12.94 -12.37
C ALA A 265 -7.22 14.48 -12.39
N GLU A 266 -6.06 15.06 -12.08
CA GLU A 266 -5.84 16.51 -12.11
C GLU A 266 -6.04 17.10 -13.52
N CYS A 267 -5.58 16.39 -14.57
CA CYS A 267 -5.74 16.82 -15.95
C CYS A 267 -7.21 17.00 -16.33
N ILE A 268 -8.09 16.16 -15.80
CA ILE A 268 -9.53 16.21 -16.08
C ILE A 268 -10.19 17.34 -15.30
N VAL A 269 -9.92 17.47 -14.00
CA VAL A 269 -10.48 18.55 -13.17
C VAL A 269 -10.16 19.91 -13.79
N LYS A 270 -8.92 20.12 -14.24
CA LYS A 270 -8.50 21.36 -14.91
C LYS A 270 -9.19 21.60 -16.26
N ARG A 271 -9.59 20.54 -16.98
CA ARG A 271 -10.32 20.65 -18.25
C ARG A 271 -11.82 20.90 -18.05
N CYS A 272 -12.41 20.46 -16.94
CA CYS A 272 -13.83 20.70 -16.61
C CYS A 272 -14.09 22.09 -16.00
N GLN A 273 -13.05 22.76 -15.49
CA GLN A 273 -13.12 24.12 -14.94
C GLN A 273 -12.87 25.23 -15.97
N LYS A 274 -12.61 24.87 -17.24
CA LYS A 274 -12.46 25.78 -18.38
C LYS A 274 -13.65 25.65 -19.31
#